data_AF-A0A2T1CQ10-F1
#
_entry.id   AF-A0A2T1CQ10-F1
#
_cell.length_a   1.000
_cell.length_b   1.000
_cell.length_c   1.000
_cell.angle_alpha   90.00
_cell.angle_beta   90.00
_cell.angle_gamma   90.00
#
_symmetry.space_group_name_H-M   'P 1'
#
loop_
_entity.id
_entity.type
_entity.pdbx_description
1 polymer ?
#
loop_
_entity_poly.entity_id
_entity_poly.type
_entity_poly.pdbx_seq_one_letter_code
_entity_poly.pdbx_strand_id
1 'polypeptide(L)' 'MAAKPVVLLAGITGMMGDKLESWIEQKKQTASSPNEYLPQQYVYTMVSGKGKFDNIQNSRYSQIQPLTVKQYLETAHL' A
#
# COMPACT_ATOMS: atom_id res chain seq x y z
N MET A 1 -24.14 -29.67 17.12
CA MET A 1 -22.97 -29.20 16.34
C MET A 1 -22.62 -27.80 16.84
N ALA A 2 -21.46 -27.62 17.48
CA ALA A 2 -21.08 -26.36 18.10
C ALA A 2 -20.53 -25.37 17.04
N ALA A 3 -21.08 -24.16 16.98
CA ALA A 3 -20.58 -23.09 16.12
C ALA A 3 -19.18 -22.66 16.60
N LYS A 4 -18.16 -22.82 15.74
CA LYS A 4 -16.81 -22.30 16.01
C LYS A 4 -16.85 -20.76 16.02
N PRO A 5 -16.31 -20.10 17.05
CA PRO A 5 -16.25 -18.65 17.07
C PRO A 5 -15.28 -18.17 16.00
N VAL A 6 -15.78 -17.46 14.99
CA VAL A 6 -14.97 -16.68 14.06
C VAL A 6 -14.63 -15.38 14.76
N VAL A 7 -13.40 -15.29 15.29
CA VAL A 7 -12.88 -14.05 15.86
C VAL A 7 -12.56 -13.13 14.69
N LEU A 8 -13.30 -12.03 14.56
CA LEU A 8 -13.03 -10.99 13.56
C LEU A 8 -11.67 -10.34 13.86
N LEU A 9 -10.66 -10.71 13.07
CA LEU A 9 -9.32 -10.10 13.06
C LEU A 9 -9.32 -8.68 12.45
N ALA A 10 -10.38 -7.89 12.67
CA ALA A 10 -10.60 -6.62 11.98
C ALA A 10 -9.60 -5.49 12.35
N GLY A 11 -8.66 -5.72 13.27
CA GLY A 11 -7.66 -4.73 13.68
C GLY A 11 -6.18 -5.10 13.46
N ILE A 12 -5.87 -6.34 13.04
CA ILE A 12 -4.47 -6.77 12.89
C ILE A 12 -3.76 -6.07 11.74
N THR A 13 -4.49 -5.79 10.66
CA THR A 13 -4.01 -5.13 9.43
C THR A 13 -3.53 -3.71 9.73
N GLY A 14 -4.28 -2.93 10.52
CA GLY A 14 -3.89 -1.58 10.94
C GLY A 14 -2.64 -1.60 11.82
N MET A 15 -2.64 -2.43 12.87
CA MET A 15 -1.48 -2.55 13.77
C MET A 15 -0.20 -3.03 13.08
N MET A 16 -0.32 -3.91 12.08
CA MET A 16 0.82 -4.34 11.28
C MET A 16 1.34 -3.24 10.35
N GLY A 17 0.43 -2.45 9.76
CA GLY A 17 0.79 -1.26 8.99
C GLY A 17 1.59 -0.27 9.82
N ASP A 18 1.07 0.14 10.98
CA ASP A 18 1.69 1.17 11.82
C ASP A 18 3.09 0.76 12.33
N LYS A 19 3.27 -0.52 12.67
CA LYS A 19 4.56 -1.08 13.07
C LYS A 19 5.57 -1.08 11.92
N LEU A 20 5.12 -1.45 10.72
CA LEU A 20 5.99 -1.51 9.55
C LEU A 20 6.38 -0.11 9.07
N GLU A 21 5.47 0.85 9.14
CA GLU A 21 5.76 2.27 8.90
C GLU A 21 6.84 2.80 9.83
N SER A 22 6.67 2.57 11.14
CA SER A 22 7.64 2.99 12.15
C SER A 22 9.02 2.37 11.91
N TRP A 23 9.08 1.09 11.52
CA TRP A 23 10.33 0.42 11.19
C TRP A 23 10.99 1.01 9.92
N ILE A 24 10.20 1.28 8.88
CA ILE A 24 10.71 1.89 7.64
C ILE A 24 11.33 3.25 7.93
N GLU A 25 10.68 4.09 8.73
CA GLU A 25 11.20 5.42 9.10
C GLU A 25 12.50 5.34 9.89
N GLN A 26 12.61 4.40 10.83
CA GLN A 26 13.86 4.16 11.56
C GLN A 26 14.97 3.63 10.64
N LYS A 27 14.63 2.71 9.72
CA LYS A 27 15.61 2.12 8.82
C LYS A 27 16.13 3.12 7.80
N LYS A 28 15.29 4.04 7.29
CA LYS A 28 15.69 5.14 6.40
C LYS A 28 16.80 6.02 7.00
N GLN A 29 16.77 6.26 8.31
CA GLN A 29 17.77 7.10 8.99
C GLN A 29 19.15 6.42 9.11
N THR A 30 19.20 5.10 9.00
CA THR A 30 20.42 4.30 9.22
C THR A 30 20.89 3.54 7.99
N ALA A 31 20.07 3.48 6.94
CA ALA A 31 20.36 2.76 5.72
C ALA A 31 21.47 3.46 4.92
N SER A 32 22.41 2.67 4.43
CA SER A 32 23.45 3.10 3.48
C SER A 32 22.94 3.06 2.04
N SER A 33 21.86 2.30 1.78
CA SER A 33 21.23 2.20 0.46
C SER A 33 19.69 2.09 0.56
N PRO A 34 18.93 2.67 -0.38
CA PRO A 34 17.47 2.49 -0.45
C PRO A 34 17.01 1.03 -0.52
N ASN A 35 17.82 0.14 -1.10
CA ASN A 35 17.50 -1.28 -1.23
C ASN A 35 17.25 -1.98 0.12
N GLU A 36 17.70 -1.39 1.23
CA GLU A 36 17.52 -1.93 2.57
C GLU A 36 16.10 -1.75 3.14
N TYR A 37 15.29 -0.85 2.57
CA TYR A 37 13.93 -0.58 3.05
C TYR A 37 12.87 -0.51 1.94
N LEU A 38 13.25 -0.40 0.67
CA LEU A 38 12.34 -0.39 -0.47
C LEU A 38 11.38 -1.61 -0.51
N PRO A 39 11.84 -2.87 -0.28
CA PRO A 39 10.94 -4.02 -0.27
C PRO A 39 9.84 -3.89 0.80
N GLN A 40 10.19 -3.35 1.97
CA GLN A 40 9.26 -3.17 3.08
C GLN A 40 8.25 -2.05 2.79
N GLN A 41 8.61 -1.01 2.05
CA GLN A 41 7.66 -0.01 1.57
C GLN A 41 6.59 -0.64 0.66
N TYR A 42 6.98 -1.58 -0.20
CA TYR A 42 6.04 -2.30 -1.04
C TYR A 42 5.10 -3.20 -0.22
N VAL A 43 5.62 -3.89 0.80
CA VAL A 43 4.79 -4.69 1.71
C VAL A 43 3.85 -3.82 2.53
N TYR A 44 4.30 -2.65 3.00
CA TYR A 44 3.51 -1.72 3.80
C TYR A 44 2.21 -1.31 3.10
N THR A 45 2.25 -0.99 1.81
CA THR A 45 1.03 -0.59 1.08
C THR A 45 0.01 -1.74 0.98
N MET A 46 0.47 -2.99 0.90
CA MET A 46 -0.40 -4.16 0.89
C MET A 46 -1.00 -4.46 2.26
N VAL A 47 -0.19 -4.43 3.32
CA VAL A 47 -0.62 -4.84 4.66
C VAL A 47 -1.36 -3.75 5.42
N SER A 48 -1.16 -2.46 5.08
CA SER A 48 -1.93 -1.35 5.68
C SER A 48 -3.29 -1.14 5.00
N GLY A 49 -3.51 -1.75 3.83
CA GLY A 49 -4.67 -1.47 2.98
C GLY A 49 -4.57 -0.16 2.20
N LYS A 50 -3.49 0.63 2.33
CA LYS A 50 -3.28 1.86 1.54
C LYS A 50 -3.13 1.60 0.03
N GLY A 51 -2.80 0.37 -0.37
CA GLY A 51 -2.80 -0.06 -1.77
C GLY A 51 -4.15 -0.56 -2.28
N LYS A 52 -5.17 -0.70 -1.41
CA LYS A 52 -6.52 -1.09 -1.80
C LYS A 52 -7.28 0.15 -2.24
N PHE A 53 -7.00 0.59 -3.46
CA PHE A 53 -7.79 1.64 -4.08
C PHE A 53 -9.08 1.01 -4.63
N ASP A 54 -10.22 1.51 -4.17
CA ASP A 54 -11.51 1.31 -4.83
C ASP A 54 -11.60 2.19 -6.10
N ASN A 55 -12.78 2.24 -6.73
CA ASN A 55 -13.03 3.10 -7.88
C ASN A 55 -12.52 4.53 -7.64
N ILE A 56 -11.68 5.01 -8.56
CA ILE A 56 -11.14 6.37 -8.54
C ILE A 56 -12.30 7.36 -8.48
N GLN A 57 -12.41 8.08 -7.37
CA GLN A 57 -13.44 9.09 -7.15
C GLN A 57 -13.05 10.38 -7.88
N ASN A 58 -13.27 10.42 -9.19
CA ASN A 58 -12.91 11.55 -10.05
C ASN A 58 -14.09 12.49 -10.39
N SER A 59 -15.23 12.35 -9.70
CA SER A 59 -16.44 13.14 -10.00
C SER A 59 -16.26 14.65 -9.82
N ARG A 60 -15.34 15.07 -8.95
CA ARG A 60 -15.03 16.48 -8.68
C ARG A 60 -14.11 17.13 -9.72
N TYR A 61 -13.42 16.34 -10.54
CA TYR A 61 -12.40 16.81 -11.47
C TYR A 61 -12.54 16.10 -12.83
N SER A 62 -13.73 16.17 -13.42
CA SER A 62 -14.06 15.45 -14.66
C SER A 62 -13.18 15.81 -15.87
N GLN A 63 -12.55 16.99 -15.85
CA GLN A 63 -11.60 17.43 -16.86
C GLN A 63 -10.22 16.73 -16.75
N ILE A 64 -9.89 16.14 -15.61
CA ILE A 64 -8.63 15.42 -15.41
C ILE A 64 -8.87 13.97 -15.83
N GLN A 65 -8.17 13.52 -16.88
CA GLN A 65 -8.21 12.14 -17.35
C GLN A 65 -6.94 11.41 -16.88
N PRO A 66 -7.04 10.49 -15.89
CA PRO A 66 -5.87 9.76 -15.41
C PRO A 66 -5.32 8.85 -16.51
N LEU A 67 -3.99 8.77 -16.60
CA LEU A 67 -3.33 7.81 -17.47
C LEU A 67 -3.42 6.42 -16.84
N THR A 68 -3.82 5.42 -17.64
CA THR A 68 -3.76 4.02 -17.18
C THR A 68 -2.31 3.56 -17.11
N VAL A 69 -2.02 2.56 -16.27
CA VAL A 69 -0.69 1.93 -16.22
C VAL A 69 -0.26 1.43 -17.59
N LYS A 70 -1.19 0.85 -18.37
CA LYS A 70 -0.91 0.39 -19.74
C LYS A 70 -0.42 1.53 -20.64
N GLN A 71 -1.15 2.63 -20.68
CA GLN A 71 -0.78 3.79 -21.50
C GLN A 71 0.56 4.40 -21.04
N TYR A 72 0.81 4.42 -19.72
CA TYR A 72 2.09 4.87 -19.19
C TYR A 72 3.25 4.01 -19.71
N LEU A 73 3.14 2.68 -19.65
CA LEU A 73 4.17 1.76 -20.13
C LEU A 73 4.42 1.93 -21.64
N GLU A 74 3.36 2.11 -22.42
CA GLU A 74 3.46 2.38 -23.86
C GLU A 74 4.22 3.68 -24.16
N THR A 75 4.06 4.72 -23.32
CA THR A 75 4.79 6.00 -23.46
C THR A 75 6.20 6.00 -22.87
N ALA A 76 6.46 5.19 -21.85
CA ALA A 76 7.71 5.20 -21.09
C ALA A 76 8.87 4.50 -21.81
N HIS A 77 8.60 3.83 -22.95
CA HIS A 77 9.58 3.02 -23.69
C HIS A 77 10.33 2.00 -22.79
N LEU A 78 9.60 1.45 -21.81
CA LEU A 78 10.07 0.39 -20.91
C LEU A 78 9.74 -0.99 -21.44
#